data_AF-A0A1H2DVJ4-F1
#
_entry.id   AF-A0A1H2DVJ4-F1
#
_cell.length_a   1.000
_cell.length_b   1.000
_cell.length_c   1.000
_cell.angle_alpha   90.00
_cell.angle_beta   90.00
_cell.angle_gamma   90.00
#
_symmetry.space_group_name_H-M   'P 1'
#
loop_
_entity.id
_entity.type
_entity.pdbx_description
1 polymer ?
#
loop_
_entity_poly.entity_id
_entity_poly.type
_entity_poly.pdbx_seq_one_letter_code
_entity_poly.pdbx_strand_id
1 'polypeptide(L)'
;MEGMFQKMNDMIFPNGEADVRRDCQRVDALVNGKIQQNKLKGFVSGCKALLKISELDSDHRFVSSFITRSEGCISASEAYSVFSYLEGEANFYDTIALVSGKGVDVSEMLGNMPWIYSEGTTADEIPGGYGAFGLAVSNPIPTISVRASNYYLSRLRHRGRPVESKRLGSFSTDATPGNVDGYVLSVAGESLGTVYICPYHKRISRIAPQGFTLSD
;
A
#
# COMPACT_ATOMS: atom_id res chain seq x y z
N MET A 1 -3.46 -27.22 14.86
CA MET A 1 -2.90 -25.88 15.11
C MET A 1 -1.69 -25.62 14.20
N GLU A 2 -0.75 -26.57 14.12
CA GLU A 2 0.46 -26.50 13.29
C GLU A 2 0.22 -26.22 11.79
N GLY A 3 -0.77 -26.87 11.18
CA GLY A 3 -1.13 -26.61 9.78
C GLY A 3 -1.71 -25.20 9.52
N MET A 4 -2.26 -24.52 10.53
CA MET A 4 -2.75 -23.14 10.38
C MET A 4 -1.59 -22.14 10.39
N PHE A 5 -0.61 -22.36 11.26
CA PHE A 5 0.62 -21.55 11.29
C PHE A 5 1.42 -21.68 9.99
N GLN A 6 1.55 -22.91 9.46
CA GLN A 6 2.24 -23.11 8.19
C GLN A 6 1.53 -22.38 7.03
N LYS A 7 0.19 -22.47 6.95
CA LYS A 7 -0.58 -21.75 5.94
C LYS A 7 -0.42 -20.24 6.04
N MET A 8 -0.39 -19.68 7.26
CA MET A 8 -0.15 -18.25 7.44
C MET A 8 1.26 -17.86 6.99
N ASN A 9 2.28 -18.61 7.39
CA ASN A 9 3.66 -18.39 6.95
C ASN A 9 3.81 -18.42 5.43
N ASP A 10 3.21 -19.41 4.76
CA ASP A 10 3.22 -19.51 3.30
C ASP A 10 2.51 -18.33 2.61
N MET A 11 1.58 -17.66 3.30
CA MET A 11 0.87 -16.50 2.78
C MET A 11 1.65 -15.19 2.96
N ILE A 12 2.36 -15.05 4.09
CA ILE A 12 3.14 -13.84 4.39
C ILE A 12 4.60 -13.93 3.93
N PHE A 13 5.11 -15.12 3.61
CA PHE A 13 6.45 -15.35 3.05
C PHE A 13 6.38 -16.47 2.00
N PRO A 14 5.78 -16.22 0.82
CA PRO A 14 5.57 -17.25 -0.21
C PRO A 14 6.85 -17.91 -0.73
N ASN A 15 8.00 -17.23 -0.66
CA ASN A 15 9.33 -17.75 -0.98
C ASN A 15 10.16 -18.11 0.28
N GLY A 16 9.51 -18.19 1.45
CA GLY A 16 10.12 -18.64 2.70
C GLY A 16 11.23 -17.72 3.20
N GLU A 17 12.38 -18.29 3.56
CA GLU A 17 13.49 -17.56 4.22
C GLU A 17 14.11 -16.45 3.36
N ALA A 18 13.93 -16.46 2.04
CA ALA A 18 14.34 -15.35 1.18
C ALA A 18 13.53 -14.08 1.47
N ASP A 19 12.19 -14.20 1.56
CA ASP A 19 11.31 -13.09 1.91
C ASP A 19 11.54 -12.62 3.34
N VAL A 20 11.70 -13.57 4.28
CA VAL A 20 12.00 -13.24 5.69
C VAL A 20 13.26 -12.39 5.77
N ARG A 21 14.33 -12.78 5.06
CA ARG A 21 15.60 -12.04 5.07
C ARG A 21 15.45 -10.65 4.46
N ARG A 22 14.84 -10.54 3.27
CA ARG A 22 14.56 -9.27 2.60
C ARG A 22 13.79 -8.32 3.51
N ASP A 23 12.66 -8.80 4.03
CA ASP A 23 11.75 -7.97 4.81
C ASP A 23 12.37 -7.56 6.15
N CYS A 24 13.07 -8.48 6.83
CA CYS A 24 13.80 -8.15 8.05
C CYS A 24 14.88 -7.10 7.80
N GLN A 25 15.74 -7.30 6.79
CA GLN A 25 16.80 -6.32 6.47
C GLN A 25 16.22 -4.94 6.15
N ARG A 26 15.15 -4.89 5.36
CA ARG A 26 14.50 -3.63 5.00
C ARG A 26 13.85 -2.95 6.20
N VAL A 27 13.11 -3.70 7.02
CA VAL A 27 12.47 -3.17 8.24
C VAL A 27 13.51 -2.69 9.24
N ASP A 28 14.60 -3.42 9.45
CA ASP A 28 15.69 -3.03 10.35
C ASP A 28 16.30 -1.68 9.95
N ALA A 29 16.52 -1.49 8.64
CA ALA A 29 16.98 -0.22 8.10
C ALA A 29 15.96 0.92 8.29
N LEU A 30 14.66 0.67 8.08
CA LEU A 30 13.61 1.68 8.27
C LEU A 30 13.46 2.13 9.73
N VAL A 31 13.80 1.26 10.68
CA VAL A 31 13.72 1.55 12.12
C VAL A 31 15.09 1.83 12.75
N ASN A 32 16.13 2.02 11.94
CA ASN A 32 17.49 2.34 12.39
C ASN A 32 18.06 1.34 13.41
N GLY A 33 17.79 0.05 13.25
CA GLY A 33 18.33 -1.00 14.15
C GLY A 33 17.71 -1.02 15.55
N LYS A 34 16.60 -0.29 15.79
CA LYS A 34 15.99 -0.18 17.13
C LYS A 34 15.34 -1.46 17.63
N ILE A 35 14.93 -2.35 16.72
CA ILE A 35 14.36 -3.65 17.07
C ILE A 35 15.51 -4.65 17.22
N GLN A 36 15.56 -5.36 18.35
CA GLN A 36 16.60 -6.38 18.57
C GLN A 36 16.58 -7.45 17.46
N GLN A 37 17.75 -7.84 16.97
CA GLN A 37 17.89 -8.77 15.83
C GLN A 37 17.16 -10.10 16.03
N ASN A 38 17.17 -10.63 17.25
CA ASN A 38 16.45 -11.86 17.62
C ASN A 38 14.92 -11.70 17.67
N LYS A 39 14.39 -10.47 17.79
CA LYS A 39 12.96 -10.15 17.80
C LYS A 39 12.42 -9.75 16.42
N LEU A 40 13.30 -9.34 15.50
CA LEU A 40 12.94 -8.75 14.22
C LEU A 40 12.05 -9.67 13.35
N LYS A 41 12.38 -10.96 13.25
CA LYS A 41 11.54 -11.94 12.53
C LYS A 41 10.12 -12.00 13.11
N GLY A 42 10.00 -12.06 14.45
CA GLY A 42 8.70 -12.07 15.11
C GLY A 42 7.89 -10.80 14.87
N PHE A 43 8.56 -9.64 14.91
CA PHE A 43 7.95 -8.35 14.62
C PHE A 43 7.40 -8.28 13.18
N VAL A 44 8.24 -8.61 12.18
CA VAL A 44 7.86 -8.57 10.76
C VAL A 44 6.71 -9.55 10.49
N SER A 45 6.85 -10.81 10.92
CA SER A 45 5.80 -11.83 10.75
C SER A 45 4.46 -11.38 11.36
N GLY A 46 4.51 -10.83 12.58
CA GLY A 46 3.32 -10.34 13.27
C GLY A 46 2.64 -9.17 12.57
N CYS A 47 3.44 -8.25 12.00
CA CYS A 47 2.91 -7.11 11.24
C CYS A 47 2.29 -7.56 9.91
N LYS A 48 2.96 -8.42 9.14
CA LYS A 48 2.41 -8.97 7.87
C LYS A 48 1.16 -9.80 8.11
N ALA A 49 1.15 -10.65 9.15
CA ALA A 49 -0.03 -11.42 9.52
C ALA A 49 -1.20 -10.51 9.85
N LEU A 50 -0.98 -9.45 10.64
CA LEU A 50 -2.02 -8.46 10.94
C LEU A 50 -2.59 -7.82 9.67
N LEU A 51 -1.73 -7.42 8.72
CA LEU A 51 -2.14 -6.83 7.45
C LEU A 51 -2.98 -7.81 6.61
N LYS A 52 -2.66 -9.11 6.59
CA LYS A 52 -3.42 -10.10 5.82
C LYS A 52 -4.79 -10.44 6.41
N ILE A 53 -4.92 -10.45 7.74
CA ILE A 53 -6.17 -10.86 8.41
C ILE A 53 -7.12 -9.69 8.70
N SER A 54 -6.63 -8.45 8.62
CA SER A 54 -7.42 -7.26 8.96
C SER A 54 -7.84 -6.51 7.71
N GLU A 55 -9.05 -5.96 7.76
CA GLU A 55 -9.47 -4.97 6.78
C GLU A 55 -8.67 -3.68 6.93
N LEU A 56 -8.40 -3.02 5.80
CA LEU A 56 -7.78 -1.71 5.80
C LEU A 56 -8.87 -0.65 5.98
N ASP A 57 -9.21 -0.38 7.24
CA ASP A 57 -10.18 0.63 7.67
C ASP A 57 -9.50 1.92 8.17
N SER A 58 -8.23 1.84 8.56
CA SER A 58 -7.42 2.95 9.06
C SER A 58 -5.93 2.60 9.05
N ASP A 59 -5.09 3.45 8.47
CA ASP A 59 -3.63 3.34 8.56
C ASP A 59 -3.13 3.53 10.02
N HIS A 60 -3.75 4.45 10.77
CA HIS A 60 -3.43 4.74 12.17
C HIS A 60 -3.55 3.53 13.09
N ARG A 61 -4.50 2.63 12.83
CA ARG A 61 -4.69 1.39 13.61
C ARG A 61 -3.49 0.46 13.46
N PHE A 62 -3.02 0.23 12.23
CA PHE A 62 -1.84 -0.60 11.98
C PHE A 62 -0.59 0.01 12.58
N VAL A 63 -0.39 1.31 12.38
CA VAL A 63 0.76 2.06 12.92
C VAL A 63 0.81 1.96 14.44
N SER A 64 -0.31 2.20 15.13
CA SER A 64 -0.39 2.04 16.60
C SER A 64 -0.05 0.61 17.03
N SER A 65 -0.56 -0.38 16.29
CA SER A 65 -0.29 -1.80 16.56
C SER A 65 1.18 -2.17 16.33
N PHE A 66 1.86 -1.53 15.38
CA PHE A 66 3.28 -1.76 15.10
C PHE A 66 4.15 -1.17 16.21
N ILE A 67 3.83 0.04 16.69
CA ILE A 67 4.52 0.65 17.85
C ILE A 67 4.41 -0.28 19.06
N THR A 68 3.22 -0.78 19.38
CA THR A 68 3.02 -1.73 20.50
C THR A 68 3.81 -3.02 20.31
N ARG A 69 3.81 -3.62 19.10
CA ARG A 69 4.60 -4.84 18.81
C ARG A 69 6.11 -4.63 18.92
N SER A 70 6.57 -3.40 18.69
CA SER A 70 7.96 -3.02 18.89
C SER A 70 8.31 -2.74 20.35
N GLU A 71 7.39 -2.95 21.30
CA GLU A 71 7.56 -2.58 22.71
C GLU A 71 7.83 -1.06 22.88
N GLY A 72 7.29 -0.24 21.97
CA GLY A 72 7.47 1.21 21.97
C GLY A 72 8.84 1.70 21.50
N CYS A 73 9.72 0.84 20.98
CA CYS A 73 11.06 1.25 20.58
C CYS A 73 11.11 2.05 19.28
N ILE A 74 10.08 2.00 18.44
CA ILE A 74 9.99 2.78 17.18
C ILE A 74 9.04 3.96 17.33
N SER A 75 9.37 5.06 16.66
CA SER A 75 8.50 6.24 16.57
C SER A 75 7.31 6.01 15.64
N ALA A 76 6.30 6.88 15.70
CA ALA A 76 5.18 6.85 14.77
C ALA A 76 5.64 7.01 13.31
N SER A 77 6.61 7.89 13.04
CA SER A 77 7.19 8.05 11.71
C SER A 77 7.81 6.76 11.18
N GLU A 78 8.59 6.06 12.01
CA GLU A 78 9.22 4.79 11.64
C GLU A 78 8.18 3.68 11.44
N ALA A 79 7.15 3.64 12.29
CA ALA A 79 6.03 2.71 12.14
C ALA A 79 5.25 2.95 10.84
N TYR A 80 5.06 4.21 10.42
CA TYR A 80 4.49 4.54 9.11
C TYR A 80 5.38 4.08 7.95
N SER A 81 6.70 4.22 8.06
CA SER A 81 7.63 3.70 7.06
C SER A 81 7.54 2.18 6.94
N VAL A 82 7.48 1.46 8.07
CA VAL A 82 7.28 0.00 8.10
C VAL A 82 5.93 -0.38 7.49
N PHE A 83 4.84 0.30 7.87
CA PHE A 83 3.53 0.06 7.29
C PHE A 83 3.53 0.25 5.78
N SER A 84 4.09 1.34 5.28
CA SER A 84 4.14 1.64 3.85
C SER A 84 4.92 0.59 3.06
N TYR A 85 6.06 0.15 3.60
CA TYR A 85 6.85 -0.91 3.00
C TYR A 85 6.09 -2.26 2.97
N LEU A 86 5.53 -2.67 4.12
CA LEU A 86 4.85 -3.96 4.23
C LEU A 86 3.54 -4.02 3.43
N GLU A 87 2.78 -2.93 3.37
CA GLU A 87 1.52 -2.84 2.64
C GLU A 87 1.70 -2.62 1.13
N GLY A 88 2.77 -1.92 0.74
CA GLY A 88 3.12 -1.62 -0.64
C GLY A 88 4.09 -2.65 -1.20
N GLU A 89 5.39 -2.31 -1.17
CA GLU A 89 6.48 -3.04 -1.82
C GLU A 89 6.54 -4.53 -1.45
N ALA A 90 6.57 -4.86 -0.15
CA ALA A 90 6.67 -6.25 0.29
C ALA A 90 5.42 -7.07 -0.09
N ASN A 91 4.22 -6.50 0.09
CA ASN A 91 2.98 -7.16 -0.28
C ASN A 91 2.88 -7.36 -1.81
N PHE A 92 3.42 -6.45 -2.61
CA PHE A 92 3.51 -6.64 -4.06
C PHE A 92 4.38 -7.86 -4.42
N TYR A 93 5.56 -7.97 -3.80
CA TYR A 93 6.41 -9.16 -3.97
C TYR A 93 5.68 -10.45 -3.57
N ASP A 94 4.99 -10.43 -2.43
CA ASP A 94 4.25 -11.59 -1.97
C ASP A 94 3.14 -11.98 -2.96
N THR A 95 2.38 -11.00 -3.48
CA THR A 95 1.31 -11.24 -4.44
C THR A 95 1.84 -11.84 -5.75
N ILE A 96 2.92 -11.30 -6.30
CA ILE A 96 3.51 -11.84 -7.53
C ILE A 96 4.03 -13.26 -7.31
N ALA A 97 4.72 -13.53 -6.20
CA ALA A 97 5.20 -14.87 -5.87
C ALA A 97 4.06 -15.89 -5.74
N LEU A 98 2.93 -15.50 -5.15
CA LEU A 98 1.74 -16.36 -5.04
C LEU A 98 1.10 -16.66 -6.40
N VAL A 99 1.08 -15.69 -7.32
CA VAL A 99 0.47 -15.85 -8.65
C VAL A 99 1.38 -16.61 -9.61
N SER A 100 2.69 -16.36 -9.57
CA SER A 100 3.68 -17.02 -10.44
C SER A 100 3.99 -18.46 -10.01
N GLY A 101 3.68 -18.82 -8.77
CA GLY A 101 4.00 -20.13 -8.19
C GLY A 101 5.16 -20.06 -7.19
N LYS A 102 5.08 -20.87 -6.14
CA LYS A 102 6.07 -20.89 -5.04
C LYS A 102 7.48 -21.18 -5.55
N GLY A 103 8.47 -20.42 -5.07
CA GLY A 103 9.89 -20.64 -5.37
C GLY A 103 10.36 -20.03 -6.70
N VAL A 104 9.51 -19.26 -7.38
CA VAL A 104 9.92 -18.47 -8.54
C VAL A 104 10.75 -17.28 -8.07
N ASP A 105 11.93 -17.10 -8.67
CA ASP A 105 12.69 -15.88 -8.50
C ASP A 105 11.96 -14.73 -9.20
N VAL A 106 11.20 -13.99 -8.41
CA VAL A 106 10.42 -12.87 -8.90
C VAL A 106 11.31 -11.65 -9.19
N SER A 107 12.57 -11.60 -8.74
CA SER A 107 13.42 -10.40 -8.86
C SER A 107 13.54 -9.89 -10.31
N GLU A 108 13.68 -10.80 -11.27
CA GLU A 108 13.72 -10.49 -12.69
C GLU A 108 12.35 -10.07 -13.25
N MET A 109 11.26 -10.69 -12.76
CA MET A 109 9.88 -10.32 -13.12
C MET A 109 9.45 -8.95 -12.58
N LEU A 110 10.09 -8.53 -11.48
CA LEU A 110 9.75 -7.30 -10.77
C LEU A 110 10.37 -6.06 -11.43
N GLY A 111 11.38 -6.22 -12.29
CA GLY A 111 11.97 -5.12 -13.07
C GLY A 111 12.23 -3.86 -12.23
N ASN A 112 11.59 -2.75 -12.62
CA ASN A 112 11.75 -1.44 -11.96
C ASN A 112 10.94 -1.26 -10.66
N MET A 113 10.27 -2.28 -10.13
CA MET A 113 9.37 -2.15 -8.98
C MET A 113 10.01 -1.60 -7.70
N PRO A 114 11.21 -2.05 -7.26
CA PRO A 114 11.87 -1.43 -6.11
C PRO A 114 12.08 0.08 -6.31
N TRP A 115 12.42 0.48 -7.54
CA TRP A 115 12.62 1.87 -7.90
C TRP A 115 11.31 2.68 -7.92
N ILE A 116 10.23 2.10 -8.45
CA ILE A 116 8.89 2.74 -8.44
C ILE A 116 8.46 3.08 -7.01
N TYR A 117 8.57 2.15 -6.07
CA TYR A 117 8.23 2.41 -4.66
C TYR A 117 9.22 3.37 -3.97
N SER A 118 10.50 3.38 -4.37
CA SER A 118 11.47 4.32 -3.81
C SER A 118 11.15 5.77 -4.15
N GLU A 119 10.66 6.03 -5.37
CA GLU A 119 10.18 7.34 -5.83
C GLU A 119 8.83 7.75 -5.23
N GLY A 120 8.18 6.86 -4.47
CA GLY A 120 6.92 7.14 -3.80
C GLY A 120 6.97 8.38 -2.88
N THR A 121 5.91 9.19 -2.86
CA THR A 121 5.80 10.38 -2.02
C THR A 121 5.12 10.08 -0.68
N THR A 122 5.43 10.87 0.35
CA THR A 122 4.68 10.91 1.63
C THR A 122 3.65 12.05 1.68
N ALA A 123 3.64 12.94 0.68
CA ALA A 123 2.68 14.02 0.56
C ALA A 123 1.32 13.53 0.02
N ASP A 124 0.28 14.35 0.22
CA ASP A 124 -1.07 14.07 -0.30
C ASP A 124 -1.18 14.25 -1.83
N GLU A 125 -0.18 14.90 -2.44
CA GLU A 125 -0.05 15.13 -3.88
C GLU A 125 1.32 14.63 -4.38
N ILE A 126 1.38 14.17 -5.62
CA ILE A 126 2.64 13.74 -6.26
C ILE A 126 3.44 14.99 -6.67
N PRO A 127 4.68 15.17 -6.20
CA PRO A 127 5.51 16.29 -6.62
C PRO A 127 5.69 16.31 -8.15
N GLY A 128 5.41 17.45 -8.78
CA GLY A 128 5.51 17.61 -10.23
C GLY A 128 4.27 17.16 -11.02
N GLY A 129 3.24 16.62 -10.36
CA GLY A 129 1.95 16.37 -10.99
C GLY A 129 1.31 17.64 -11.53
N TYR A 130 0.60 17.54 -12.65
CA TYR A 130 -0.01 18.68 -13.34
C TYR A 130 -1.42 18.38 -13.85
N GLY A 131 -2.27 19.40 -13.90
CA GLY A 131 -3.70 19.26 -14.13
C GLY A 131 -4.50 19.12 -12.82
N ALA A 132 -5.80 18.85 -12.93
CA ALA A 132 -6.69 18.78 -11.77
C ALA A 132 -6.41 17.54 -10.92
N PHE A 133 -6.14 17.74 -9.62
CA PHE A 133 -5.83 16.67 -8.68
C PHE A 133 -6.90 15.58 -8.66
N GLY A 134 -6.46 14.34 -8.87
CA GLY A 134 -7.28 13.13 -8.95
C GLY A 134 -8.20 13.03 -10.17
N LEU A 135 -8.32 14.07 -11.00
CA LEU A 135 -9.18 14.12 -12.19
C LEU A 135 -8.38 14.14 -13.50
N ALA A 136 -7.06 14.31 -13.43
CA ALA A 136 -6.14 14.17 -14.54
C ALA A 136 -5.22 12.97 -14.30
N VAL A 137 -4.93 12.20 -15.36
CA VAL A 137 -3.97 11.08 -15.30
C VAL A 137 -2.57 11.55 -14.89
N SER A 138 -2.21 12.80 -15.21
CA SER A 138 -0.96 13.47 -14.87
C SER A 138 -0.94 14.12 -13.47
N ASN A 139 -2.05 14.04 -12.72
CA ASN A 139 -2.08 14.44 -11.31
C ASN A 139 -2.96 13.48 -10.51
N PRO A 140 -2.59 12.19 -10.44
CA PRO A 140 -3.40 11.17 -9.79
C PRO A 140 -3.30 11.25 -8.26
N ILE A 141 -4.27 10.65 -7.58
CA ILE A 141 -4.27 10.53 -6.12
C ILE A 141 -3.21 9.51 -5.70
N PRO A 142 -2.24 9.86 -4.83
CA PRO A 142 -1.26 8.89 -4.35
C PRO A 142 -1.84 7.98 -3.25
N THR A 143 -1.66 6.67 -3.41
CA THR A 143 -1.97 5.64 -2.40
C THR A 143 -0.85 4.61 -2.30
N ILE A 144 -0.89 3.78 -1.25
CA ILE A 144 0.20 2.83 -0.94
C ILE A 144 0.14 1.55 -1.78
N SER A 145 -1.08 1.09 -2.06
CA SER A 145 -1.35 -0.21 -2.66
C SER A 145 -2.74 -0.18 -3.31
N VAL A 146 -3.07 -1.20 -4.11
CA VAL A 146 -4.43 -1.35 -4.66
C VAL A 146 -5.48 -1.45 -3.54
N ARG A 147 -5.13 -2.11 -2.42
CA ARG A 147 -6.00 -2.19 -1.24
C ARG A 147 -6.24 -0.81 -0.63
N ALA A 148 -5.19 0.02 -0.55
CA ALA A 148 -5.31 1.41 -0.11
C ALA A 148 -6.11 2.28 -1.09
N SER A 149 -6.01 2.05 -2.40
CA SER A 149 -6.86 2.71 -3.41
C SER A 149 -8.34 2.39 -3.19
N ASN A 150 -8.67 1.12 -2.94
CA ASN A 150 -10.05 0.72 -2.65
C ASN A 150 -10.57 1.36 -1.36
N TYR A 151 -9.73 1.44 -0.32
CA TYR A 151 -10.07 2.16 0.92
C TYR A 151 -10.26 3.67 0.69
N TYR A 152 -9.44 4.30 -0.15
CA TYR A 152 -9.65 5.70 -0.52
C TYR A 152 -10.99 5.89 -1.24
N LEU A 153 -11.29 5.05 -2.24
CA LEU A 153 -12.53 5.10 -3.01
C LEU A 153 -13.76 4.86 -2.13
N SER A 154 -13.69 3.93 -1.17
CA SER A 154 -14.82 3.65 -0.26
C SER A 154 -15.17 4.82 0.66
N ARG A 155 -14.21 5.72 0.91
CA ARG A 155 -14.42 6.97 1.65
C ARG A 155 -14.86 8.14 0.78
N LEU A 156 -14.74 8.03 -0.55
CA LEU A 156 -15.06 9.13 -1.44
C LEU A 156 -16.57 9.41 -1.46
N ARG A 157 -16.94 10.68 -1.41
CA ARG A 157 -18.31 11.16 -1.36
C ARG A 157 -18.53 12.27 -2.38
N HIS A 158 -19.67 12.24 -3.06
CA HIS A 158 -20.15 13.36 -3.88
C HIS A 158 -21.42 13.93 -3.24
N ARG A 159 -21.40 15.22 -2.87
CA ARG A 159 -22.50 15.88 -2.15
C ARG A 159 -22.98 15.06 -0.92
N GLY A 160 -22.03 14.50 -0.18
CA GLY A 160 -22.28 13.67 1.01
C GLY A 160 -22.70 12.21 0.75
N ARG A 161 -22.94 11.79 -0.50
CA ARG A 161 -23.33 10.41 -0.84
C ARG A 161 -22.12 9.55 -1.20
N PRO A 162 -22.06 8.27 -0.77
CA PRO A 162 -21.08 7.31 -1.26
C PRO A 162 -21.08 7.23 -2.78
N VAL A 163 -19.89 7.21 -3.38
CA VAL A 163 -19.74 6.98 -4.82
C VAL A 163 -19.52 5.49 -5.08
N GLU A 164 -20.08 5.01 -6.18
CA GLU A 164 -19.72 3.73 -6.77
C GLU A 164 -18.51 3.95 -7.68
N SER A 165 -17.59 2.98 -7.72
CA SER A 165 -16.40 3.05 -8.58
C SER A 165 -16.24 1.80 -9.41
N LYS A 166 -16.06 1.96 -10.73
CA LYS A 166 -15.73 0.87 -11.65
C LYS A 166 -14.38 1.14 -12.29
N ARG A 167 -13.43 0.21 -12.11
CA ARG A 167 -12.09 0.32 -12.71
C ARG A 167 -12.18 0.26 -14.24
N LEU A 168 -11.53 1.22 -14.90
CA LEU A 168 -11.39 1.28 -16.35
C LEU A 168 -10.18 0.51 -16.84
N GLY A 169 -9.06 0.60 -16.13
CA GLY A 169 -7.77 0.09 -16.58
C GLY A 169 -6.62 0.86 -15.95
N SER A 170 -5.43 0.58 -16.45
CA SER A 170 -4.20 1.27 -16.07
C SER A 170 -3.72 2.17 -17.22
N PHE A 171 -3.10 3.28 -16.85
CA PHE A 171 -2.60 4.33 -17.73
C PHE A 171 -1.16 4.67 -17.32
N SER A 172 -0.37 5.11 -18.29
CA SER A 172 0.98 5.63 -18.05
C SER A 172 0.99 7.16 -18.16
N THR A 173 1.86 7.80 -17.40
CA THR A 173 2.08 9.26 -17.39
C THR A 173 3.55 9.51 -17.08
N ASP A 174 4.04 10.69 -17.43
CA ASP A 174 5.35 11.21 -17.04
C ASP A 174 5.39 11.77 -15.60
N ALA A 175 4.23 11.98 -14.96
CA ALA A 175 4.14 12.51 -13.60
C ALA A 175 4.60 11.53 -12.51
N THR A 176 4.62 10.23 -12.79
CA THR A 176 5.03 9.18 -11.84
C THR A 176 5.53 7.95 -12.59
N PRO A 177 6.56 7.25 -12.08
CA PRO A 177 7.07 6.04 -12.74
C PRO A 177 6.12 4.83 -12.62
N GLY A 178 5.22 4.85 -11.63
CA GLY A 178 4.20 3.81 -11.46
C GLY A 178 2.99 4.02 -12.36
N ASN A 179 2.32 2.92 -12.73
CA ASN A 179 1.07 3.01 -13.48
C ASN A 179 -0.04 3.66 -12.65
N VAL A 180 -0.94 4.37 -13.33
CA VAL A 180 -2.08 5.05 -12.75
C VAL A 180 -3.36 4.30 -13.12
N ASP A 181 -4.17 3.96 -12.13
CA ASP A 181 -5.44 3.30 -12.35
C ASP A 181 -6.57 4.32 -12.47
N GLY A 182 -7.37 4.19 -13.54
CA GLY A 182 -8.56 5.02 -13.74
C GLY A 182 -9.84 4.33 -13.28
N TYR A 183 -10.74 5.07 -12.66
CA TYR A 183 -12.03 4.59 -12.16
C TYR A 183 -13.15 5.53 -12.59
N VAL A 184 -14.18 5.01 -13.26
CA VAL A 184 -15.42 5.76 -13.46
C VAL A 184 -16.17 5.78 -12.15
N LEU A 185 -16.59 6.97 -11.75
CA LEU A 185 -17.40 7.20 -10.57
C LEU A 185 -18.86 7.37 -10.96
N SER A 186 -19.77 6.85 -10.15
CA SER A 186 -21.20 7.08 -10.30
C SER A 186 -21.92 7.22 -8.96
N VAL A 187 -23.07 7.90 -8.96
CA VAL A 187 -24.02 7.92 -7.83
C VAL A 187 -25.40 7.64 -8.39
N ALA A 188 -26.07 6.60 -7.88
CA ALA A 188 -27.40 6.19 -8.33
C ALA A 188 -27.49 6.00 -9.87
N GLY A 189 -26.43 5.48 -10.48
CA GLY A 189 -26.33 5.26 -11.93
C GLY A 189 -25.93 6.48 -12.76
N GLU A 190 -25.85 7.69 -12.19
CA GLU A 190 -25.35 8.88 -12.89
C GLU A 190 -23.82 8.92 -12.85
N SER A 191 -23.18 9.09 -14.01
CA SER A 191 -21.72 9.21 -14.10
C SER A 191 -21.23 10.56 -13.59
N LEU A 192 -20.23 10.53 -12.71
CA LEU A 192 -19.56 11.70 -12.12
C LEU A 192 -18.19 11.98 -12.77
N GLY A 193 -17.84 11.22 -13.81
CA GLY A 193 -16.53 11.29 -14.47
C GLY A 193 -15.55 10.23 -13.97
N THR A 194 -14.26 10.49 -14.17
CA THR A 194 -13.18 9.54 -13.87
C THR A 194 -12.23 10.12 -12.84
N VAL A 195 -11.85 9.30 -11.86
CA VAL A 195 -10.72 9.59 -10.98
C VAL A 195 -9.53 8.69 -11.30
N TYR A 196 -8.34 9.21 -11.05
CA TYR A 196 -7.06 8.56 -11.30
C TYR A 196 -6.30 8.37 -9.99
N ILE A 197 -5.83 7.15 -9.73
CA ILE A 197 -5.14 6.79 -8.48
C ILE A 197 -3.85 6.04 -8.81
N CYS A 198 -2.74 6.39 -8.14
CA CYS A 198 -1.45 5.72 -8.29
C CYS A 198 -1.12 4.92 -7.01
N PRO A 199 -1.11 3.58 -7.03
CA PRO A 199 -0.97 2.73 -5.85
C PRO A 199 0.49 2.37 -5.48
N TYR A 200 1.42 3.32 -5.60
CA TYR A 200 2.86 3.06 -5.45
C TYR A 200 3.59 4.08 -4.57
N HIS A 201 2.87 4.74 -3.65
CA HIS A 201 3.42 5.80 -2.81
C HIS A 201 3.51 5.39 -1.33
N LYS A 202 3.98 6.30 -0.48
CA LYS A 202 4.30 6.03 0.94
C LYS A 202 3.20 6.51 1.88
N ARG A 203 2.06 6.95 1.35
CA ARG A 203 0.89 7.37 2.11
C ARG A 203 -0.39 7.21 1.30
N ILE A 204 -1.51 7.11 2.00
CA ILE A 204 -2.85 7.27 1.43
C ILE A 204 -3.19 8.76 1.50
N SER A 205 -3.43 9.40 0.36
CA SER A 205 -3.82 10.81 0.32
C SER A 205 -5.08 11.09 1.16
N ARG A 206 -5.08 12.26 1.80
CA ARG A 206 -6.16 12.76 2.66
C ARG A 206 -6.96 13.89 2.01
N ILE A 207 -6.65 14.22 0.77
CA ILE A 207 -7.31 15.28 0.00
C ILE A 207 -8.27 14.62 -0.97
N ALA A 208 -9.48 15.18 -1.13
CA ALA A 208 -10.44 14.76 -2.15
C ALA A 208 -10.25 15.58 -3.45
N PRO A 209 -10.50 15.00 -4.64
CA PRO A 209 -10.58 15.77 -5.87
C PRO A 209 -11.66 16.84 -5.80
N GLN A 210 -11.52 17.89 -6.62
CA GLN A 210 -12.51 18.96 -6.69
C GLN A 210 -13.92 18.38 -6.96
N GLY A 211 -14.91 18.83 -6.18
CA GLY A 211 -16.29 18.34 -6.28
C GLY A 211 -16.58 17.08 -5.46
N PHE A 212 -15.59 16.55 -4.74
CA PHE A 212 -15.73 15.41 -3.84
C PHE A 212 -15.29 15.77 -2.41
N THR A 213 -15.59 14.87 -1.48
CA THR A 213 -15.16 14.90 -0.08
C THR A 213 -14.77 13.50 0.35
N LEU A 214 -13.96 13.36 1.41
CA LEU A 214 -13.70 12.08 2.06
C LEU A 214 -14.53 11.98 3.33
N SER A 215 -15.14 10.83 3.59
CA SER A 215 -15.65 10.50 4.91
C SER A 215 -14.51 10.07 5.83
N ASP A 216 -14.69 10.32 7.13
CA ASP A 216 -13.83 9.74 8.17
C ASP A 216 -13.95 8.21 8.22
#